data_AF-A0A4Z1DVQ0-F1
#
_entry.id   AF-A0A4Z1DVQ0-F1
#
_cell.length_a   1.000
_cell.length_b   1.000
_cell.length_c   1.000
_cell.angle_alpha   90.00
_cell.angle_beta   90.00
_cell.angle_gamma   90.00
#
_symmetry.space_group_name_H-M   'P 1'
#
loop_
_entity.id
_entity.type
_entity.pdbx_description
1 polymer ?
#
loop_
_entity_poly.entity_id
_entity_poly.type
_entity_poly.pdbx_seq_one_letter_code
_entity_poly.pdbx_strand_id
1 'polypeptide(L)' 'MNKKRSYFALALILIGFLLVESSMYILPYIEGFKELELAVFIIGVLILVGVIILLTKTKKHTD' A
#
# COMPACT_ATOMS: atom_id res chain seq x y z
N MET A 1 -14.63 -11.25 8.48
CA MET A 1 -14.38 -10.55 7.20
C MET A 1 -14.81 -11.45 6.04
N ASN A 2 -15.56 -10.96 5.04
CA ASN A 2 -15.97 -11.75 3.88
C ASN A 2 -14.73 -12.16 3.06
N LYS A 3 -14.67 -13.40 2.54
CA LYS A 3 -13.57 -13.92 1.70
C LYS A 3 -13.16 -12.93 0.60
N LYS A 4 -14.13 -12.32 -0.09
CA LYS A 4 -13.87 -11.30 -1.14
C LYS A 4 -13.11 -10.08 -0.62
N ARG A 5 -13.46 -9.60 0.58
CA ARG A 5 -12.82 -8.43 1.22
C ARG A 5 -11.42 -8.75 1.73
N SER A 6 -11.18 -10.01 2.12
CA SER A 6 -9.86 -10.49 2.50
C SER A 6 -8.90 -10.50 1.32
N TYR A 7 -9.32 -11.07 0.17
CA TYR A 7 -8.49 -11.05 -1.05
C TYR A 7 -8.22 -9.62 -1.53
N PHE A 8 -9.23 -8.75 -1.44
CA PHE A 8 -9.06 -7.33 -1.78
C PHE A 8 -8.04 -6.63 -0.88
N ALA A 9 -8.12 -6.80 0.44
CA ALA A 9 -7.14 -6.24 1.36
C ALA A 9 -5.73 -6.77 1.10
N LEU A 10 -5.60 -8.06 0.80
CA LEU A 10 -4.32 -8.71 0.51
C LEU A 10 -3.70 -8.17 -0.80
N ALA A 11 -4.52 -7.97 -1.84
CA ALA A 11 -4.08 -7.32 -3.07
C ALA A 11 -3.61 -5.88 -2.83
N LEU A 12 -4.35 -5.09 -2.04
CA LEU A 12 -3.94 -3.72 -1.71
C LEU A 12 -2.63 -3.68 -0.91
N ILE A 13 -2.40 -4.62 0.00
CA ILE A 13 -1.13 -4.75 0.73
C ILE A 13 0.01 -5.02 -0.24
N LEU A 14 -0.17 -5.96 -1.18
CA LEU A 14 0.84 -6.27 -2.19
C LEU A 14 1.15 -5.05 -3.08
N ILE A 15 0.12 -4.34 -3.53
CA ILE A 15 0.30 -3.12 -4.35
C ILE A 15 1.03 -2.03 -3.56
N GLY A 16 0.59 -1.75 -2.32
CA GLY A 16 1.23 -0.75 -1.46
C GLY A 16 2.70 -1.10 -1.17
N PHE A 17 2.98 -2.38 -0.88
CA PHE A 17 4.33 -2.87 -0.67
C PHE A 17 5.22 -2.69 -1.91
N LEU A 18 4.75 -3.11 -3.09
CA LEU A 18 5.49 -2.93 -4.35
C LEU A 18 5.71 -1.46 -4.69
N LEU A 19 4.76 -0.57 -4.39
CA LEU A 19 4.95 0.88 -4.57
C LEU A 19 6.09 1.42 -3.68
N VAL A 20 6.09 1.05 -2.40
CA VAL A 20 7.16 1.47 -1.46
C VAL A 20 8.52 0.92 -1.92
N GLU A 21 8.61 -0.38 -2.20
CA GLU A 21 9.84 -1.01 -2.66
C GLU A 21 10.35 -0.41 -3.97
N SER A 22 9.46 -0.22 -4.95
CA SER A 22 9.86 0.40 -6.22
C SER A 22 10.28 1.86 -6.06
N SER A 23 9.67 2.61 -5.14
CA SER A 23 10.08 3.99 -4.84
C SER A 23 11.48 4.08 -4.25
N MET A 24 11.93 3.08 -3.48
CA MET A 24 13.27 3.10 -2.87
C MET A 24 14.34 2.43 -3.75
N TYR A 25 13.98 1.38 -4.47
CA TYR A 25 14.96 0.51 -5.13
C TYR A 25 14.93 0.55 -6.66
N ILE A 26 13.92 1.16 -7.27
CA ILE A 26 13.76 1.18 -8.74
C ILE A 26 13.74 2.62 -9.25
N LEU A 27 12.77 3.41 -8.80
CA LEU A 27 12.52 4.79 -9.25
C LEU A 27 13.74 5.73 -9.12
N PRO A 28 14.56 5.69 -8.05
CA PRO A 28 15.70 6.60 -7.91
C PRO A 28 16.81 6.34 -8.94
N TYR A 29 16.83 5.15 -9.53
CA TYR A 29 17.81 4.72 -10.52
C TYR A 29 17.38 5.00 -11.97
N ILE A 30 16.20 5.58 -12.17
CA ILE A 30 15.69 5.98 -13.48
C ILE A 30 15.63 7.51 -13.52
N GLU A 31 16.50 8.14 -14.31
CA GLU A 31 16.63 9.61 -14.39
C GLU A 31 15.29 10.33 -14.64
N GLY A 32 14.45 9.77 -15.52
CA GLY A 32 13.14 10.36 -15.84
C GLY A 32 12.07 10.21 -14.75
N PHE A 33 12.31 9.43 -13.69
CA PHE A 33 11.33 9.16 -12.64
C PHE A 33 11.78 9.55 -11.24
N LYS A 34 12.99 10.10 -11.09
CA LYS A 34 13.53 10.50 -9.78
C LYS A 34 12.62 11.48 -9.03
N GLU A 35 11.95 12.38 -9.74
CA GLU A 35 11.00 13.34 -9.15
C GLU A 35 9.72 12.67 -8.61
N LEU A 36 9.39 11.48 -9.10
CA LEU A 36 8.21 10.71 -8.68
C LEU A 36 8.46 9.86 -7.44
N GLU A 37 9.73 9.65 -7.04
CA GLU A 37 10.11 8.82 -5.88
C GLU A 37 9.26 9.14 -4.65
N LEU A 38 9.27 10.41 -4.24
CA LEU A 38 8.57 10.85 -3.03
C LEU A 38 7.05 10.67 -3.16
N ALA A 39 6.49 11.00 -4.33
CA ALA A 39 5.06 10.86 -4.57
C ALA A 39 4.62 9.40 -4.50
N VAL A 40 5.36 8.50 -5.16
CA VAL A 40 5.08 7.06 -5.18
C VAL A 40 5.26 6.45 -3.79
N PHE A 41 6.29 6.86 -3.06
CA PHE A 41 6.50 6.44 -1.67
C PHE A 41 5.32 6.84 -0.77
N ILE A 42 4.90 8.11 -0.83
CA ILE A 42 3.76 8.61 -0.03
C ILE A 42 2.49 7.84 -0.38
N ILE A 43 2.21 7.61 -1.66
CA ILE A 43 1.03 6.85 -2.09
C ILE A 43 1.10 5.41 -1.56
N GLY A 44 2.25 4.75 -1.67
CA GLY A 44 2.45 3.39 -1.15
C GLY A 44 2.19 3.29 0.35
N VAL A 45 2.75 4.22 1.14
CA VAL A 45 2.53 4.29 2.59
C VAL A 45 1.06 4.57 2.93
N LEU A 46 0.41 5.50 2.24
CA LEU A 46 -1.01 5.82 2.46
C LEU A 46 -1.92 4.62 2.17
N ILE A 47 -1.63 3.84 1.12
CA ILE A 47 -2.37 2.60 0.84
C ILE A 47 -2.21 1.61 2.00
N LEU A 48 -0.98 1.37 2.46
CA LEU A 48 -0.72 0.43 3.56
C LEU A 48 -1.42 0.86 4.85
N VAL A 49 -1.30 2.13 5.23
CA VAL A 49 -1.97 2.69 6.41
C VAL A 49 -3.49 2.58 6.28
N GLY A 50 -4.03 2.93 5.11
CA GLY A 50 -5.47 2.83 4.82
C GLY A 50 -5.99 1.40 4.99
N VAL A 51 -5.25 0.41 4.50
CA VAL A 51 -5.62 -1.00 4.66
C VAL A 51 -5.54 -1.44 6.12
N ILE A 52 -4.49 -1.06 6.86
CA ILE A 52 -4.36 -1.38 8.30
C ILE A 52 -5.55 -0.82 9.09
N ILE A 53 -5.92 0.44 8.84
CA ILE A 53 -7.09 1.07 9.47
C ILE A 53 -8.37 0.31 9.12
N LEU A 54 -8.56 -0.03 7.84
CA LEU A 54 -9.72 -0.78 7.37
C LEU A 54 -9.85 -2.14 8.08
N LEU A 55 -8.73 -2.88 8.17
CA LEU A 55 -8.67 -4.18 8.84
C LEU A 55 -8.95 -4.06 10.34
N THR A 56 -8.38 -3.04 10.99
CA THR A 56 -8.58 -2.78 12.43
C THR A 56 -10.03 -2.40 12.73
N LYS A 57 -10.65 -1.52 11.92
CA LYS A 57 -12.07 -1.17 12.04
C LYS A 57 -12.98 -2.38 11.89
N THR A 58 -12.68 -3.29 10.96
CA THR A 58 -13.49 -4.51 10.80
C THR A 58 -13.38 -5.46 11.98
N LYS A 59 -12.27 -5.42 12.74
CA LYS A 59 -12.08 -6.26 13.93
C LYS A 59 -12.96 -5.78 15.10
N LYS A 60 -13.09 -4.47 15.29
CA LYS A 60 -13.85 -3.83 16.38
C LYS A 60 -15.38 -4.00 16.29
N HIS A 61 -15.92 -4.42 15.14
CA HIS A 61 -17.35 -4.65 14.92
C HIS A 61 -17.75 -6.13 14.97
N THR A 62 -16.81 -7.04 15.25
CA THR A 62 -17.06 -8.49 15.37
C THR A 62 -16.86 -9.00 16.79
N ASP A 63 -16.62 -8.09 17.73
CA ASP A 63 -16.63 -8.32 19.19
C ASP A 63 -17.93 -7.73 19.74
#